data_AF-A0A6P0CFV6-F1
#
_entry.id   AF-A0A6P0CFV6-F1
#
_cell.length_a   1.000
_cell.length_b   1.000
_cell.length_c   1.000
_cell.angle_alpha   90.00
_cell.angle_beta   90.00
_cell.angle_gamma   90.00
#
_symmetry.space_group_name_H-M   'P 1'
#
loop_
_entity.id
_entity.type
_entity.pdbx_description
1 polymer ?
#
loop_
_entity_poly.entity_id
_entity_poly.type
_entity_poly.pdbx_seq_one_letter_code
_entity_poly.pdbx_strand_id
1 'polypeptide(L)'
;MTLADSAEIAETIFSDPKVVGMLAHNTKAADDALLEAERWTSIMGIDGDGGIWENGGMGLFAVFPKTAEDRLAGVAGFYMEKNERDLWTGEYFYALGSDWHGRGLMSEAADLFGEKLGEMEDLGVIYAGYWDLINEASGRLLMRTGLRPKGRKPITEEYDPERCLRMFDYDLWRLQEADSSRQKDDILLQAARRAGAFVAEDVLEKDNALRSLEDSYGSSLTKDALTMLEKAIAQPGMAYFEIRGPHEAGTPVNRLR
;
A
#
# COMPACT_ATOMS: atom_id res chain seq x y z
N MET A 1 -17.89 -1.67 -2.78
CA MET A 1 -17.44 -3.05 -3.03
C MET A 1 -18.12 -3.98 -2.06
N THR A 2 -18.34 -5.22 -2.49
CA THR A 2 -19.00 -6.29 -1.76
C THR A 2 -18.11 -7.53 -1.69
N LEU A 3 -18.46 -8.51 -0.86
CA LEU A 3 -17.82 -9.83 -0.83
C LEU A 3 -17.85 -10.52 -2.20
N ALA A 4 -18.91 -10.31 -2.99
CA ALA A 4 -19.04 -10.89 -4.33
C ALA A 4 -17.97 -10.37 -5.32
N ASP A 5 -17.36 -9.21 -5.04
CA ASP A 5 -16.36 -8.60 -5.90
C ASP A 5 -14.94 -9.15 -5.66
N SER A 6 -14.75 -10.06 -4.69
CA SER A 6 -13.44 -10.55 -4.27
C SER A 6 -12.64 -11.19 -5.40
N ALA A 7 -13.30 -11.96 -6.28
CA ALA A 7 -12.63 -12.60 -7.41
C ALA A 7 -12.07 -11.57 -8.41
N GLU A 8 -12.81 -10.50 -8.69
CA GLU A 8 -12.37 -9.46 -9.63
C GLU A 8 -11.23 -8.61 -9.05
N ILE A 9 -11.27 -8.33 -7.74
CA ILE A 9 -10.15 -7.70 -7.01
C ILE A 9 -8.92 -8.62 -7.05
N ALA A 10 -9.09 -9.92 -6.80
CA ALA A 10 -8.00 -10.89 -6.81
C ALA A 10 -7.28 -10.90 -8.16
N GLU A 11 -8.03 -10.95 -9.25
CA GLU A 11 -7.49 -10.93 -10.62
C GLU A 11 -6.81 -9.60 -10.94
N THR A 12 -7.46 -8.47 -10.64
CA THR A 12 -7.01 -7.14 -11.08
C THR A 12 -5.84 -6.58 -10.25
N ILE A 13 -5.81 -6.88 -8.96
CA ILE A 13 -4.88 -6.26 -7.99
C ILE A 13 -3.91 -7.29 -7.44
N PHE A 14 -4.42 -8.35 -6.79
CA PHE A 14 -3.57 -9.26 -6.01
C PHE A 14 -2.85 -10.32 -6.84
N SER A 15 -3.27 -10.53 -8.09
CA SER A 15 -2.56 -11.39 -9.04
C SER A 15 -1.52 -10.62 -9.86
N ASP A 16 -1.45 -9.29 -9.74
CA ASP A 16 -0.48 -8.46 -10.46
C ASP A 16 0.78 -8.22 -9.61
N PRO A 17 1.93 -8.86 -9.93
CA PRO A 17 3.12 -8.76 -9.09
C PRO A 17 3.75 -7.37 -9.06
N LYS A 18 3.46 -6.51 -10.05
CA LYS A 18 3.91 -5.11 -10.02
C LYS A 18 3.12 -4.32 -8.99
N VAL A 19 1.82 -4.56 -8.90
CA VAL A 19 0.93 -3.88 -7.96
C VAL A 19 1.20 -4.37 -6.54
N VAL A 20 1.16 -5.68 -6.32
CA VAL A 20 1.40 -6.28 -4.99
C VAL A 20 2.78 -5.93 -4.48
N GLY A 21 3.78 -5.84 -5.36
CA GLY A 21 5.13 -5.40 -5.01
C GLY A 21 5.20 -4.01 -4.35
N MET A 22 4.17 -3.17 -4.55
CA MET A 22 4.03 -1.86 -3.92
C MET A 22 3.11 -1.88 -2.70
N LEU A 23 2.39 -2.98 -2.49
CA LEU A 23 1.54 -3.23 -1.33
C LEU A 23 2.30 -4.04 -0.26
N ALA A 24 1.69 -4.17 0.93
CA ALA A 24 2.25 -4.93 2.05
C ALA A 24 1.66 -6.35 2.14
N HIS A 25 1.65 -7.07 1.01
CA HIS A 25 1.07 -8.42 0.87
C HIS A 25 2.05 -9.39 0.22
N ASN A 26 1.79 -10.69 0.40
CA ASN A 26 2.57 -11.80 -0.16
C ASN A 26 1.61 -12.72 -0.92
N THR A 27 1.40 -12.45 -2.22
CA THR A 27 0.46 -13.21 -3.05
C THR A 27 1.21 -13.87 -4.20
N LYS A 28 1.72 -15.08 -3.93
CA LYS A 28 2.56 -15.85 -4.87
C LYS A 28 1.72 -16.73 -5.79
N ALA A 29 0.53 -17.11 -5.35
CA ALA A 29 -0.42 -17.92 -6.10
C ALA A 29 -1.81 -17.27 -6.19
N ALA A 30 -2.65 -17.79 -7.09
CA ALA A 30 -4.03 -17.32 -7.27
C ALA A 30 -4.87 -17.48 -6.00
N ASP A 31 -4.67 -18.56 -5.24
CA ASP A 31 -5.37 -18.78 -3.96
C ASP A 31 -4.99 -17.73 -2.92
N ASP A 32 -3.71 -17.33 -2.86
CA ASP A 32 -3.27 -16.23 -1.97
C ASP A 32 -3.91 -14.90 -2.39
N ALA A 33 -4.00 -14.66 -3.70
CA ALA A 33 -4.62 -13.45 -4.24
C ALA A 33 -6.11 -13.37 -3.90
N LEU A 34 -6.82 -14.50 -3.99
CA LEU A 34 -8.22 -14.58 -3.59
C LEU A 34 -8.38 -14.38 -2.09
N LEU A 35 -7.55 -15.02 -1.27
CA LEU A 35 -7.60 -14.88 0.18
C LEU A 35 -7.39 -13.43 0.64
N GLU A 36 -6.42 -12.71 0.06
CA GLU A 36 -6.20 -11.30 0.38
C GLU A 36 -7.33 -10.40 -0.13
N ALA A 37 -7.92 -10.70 -1.30
CA ALA A 37 -9.09 -9.99 -1.80
C ALA A 37 -10.31 -10.18 -0.89
N GLU A 38 -10.60 -11.42 -0.47
CA GLU A 38 -11.65 -11.76 0.49
C GLU A 38 -11.42 -11.06 1.83
N ARG A 39 -10.17 -10.98 2.30
CA ARG A 39 -9.83 -10.22 3.51
C ARG A 39 -10.15 -8.73 3.35
N TRP A 40 -9.81 -8.13 2.21
CA TRP A 40 -10.10 -6.72 1.95
C TRP A 40 -11.62 -6.46 1.88
N THR A 41 -12.38 -7.30 1.20
CA THR A 41 -13.84 -7.15 1.08
C THR A 41 -14.56 -7.50 2.39
N SER A 42 -14.06 -8.45 3.18
CA SER A 42 -14.61 -8.77 4.50
C SER A 42 -14.46 -7.62 5.51
N ILE A 43 -13.31 -6.93 5.51
CA ILE A 43 -13.03 -5.83 6.46
C ILE A 43 -13.59 -4.48 5.94
N MET A 44 -13.52 -4.24 4.63
CA MET A 44 -13.76 -2.91 4.05
C MET A 44 -14.90 -2.88 3.02
N GLY A 45 -15.50 -4.03 2.69
CA GLY A 45 -16.69 -4.12 1.84
C GLY A 45 -17.96 -3.79 2.62
N ILE A 46 -18.98 -3.32 1.89
CA ILE A 46 -20.25 -2.83 2.47
C ILE A 46 -21.07 -3.94 3.14
N ASP A 47 -20.89 -5.19 2.69
CA ASP A 47 -21.57 -6.39 3.18
C ASP A 47 -20.56 -7.39 3.80
N GLY A 48 -19.37 -6.91 4.18
CA GLY A 48 -18.36 -7.73 4.82
C GLY A 48 -18.68 -7.99 6.29
N ASP A 49 -18.52 -9.25 6.73
CA ASP A 49 -18.83 -9.70 8.11
C ASP A 49 -17.92 -9.07 9.20
N GLY A 50 -16.82 -8.43 8.81
CA GLY A 50 -15.96 -7.63 9.70
C GLY A 50 -16.04 -6.14 9.40
N GLY A 51 -17.06 -5.72 8.64
CA GLY A 51 -17.07 -4.52 7.82
C GLY A 51 -17.06 -3.22 8.62
N ILE A 52 -16.11 -2.34 8.31
CA ILE A 52 -16.09 -0.96 8.81
C ILE A 52 -17.42 -0.22 8.58
N TRP A 53 -18.15 -0.59 7.52
CA TRP A 53 -19.46 -0.04 7.17
C TRP A 53 -20.57 -0.39 8.15
N GLU A 54 -20.56 -1.58 8.75
CA GLU A 54 -21.58 -1.99 9.73
C GLU A 54 -21.50 -1.15 11.00
N ASN A 55 -20.29 -0.69 11.33
CA ASN A 55 -20.02 0.22 12.45
C ASN A 55 -20.23 1.70 12.07
N GLY A 56 -20.91 1.95 10.94
CA GLY A 56 -21.17 3.28 10.40
C GLY A 56 -19.99 3.89 9.65
N GLY A 57 -18.86 3.20 9.55
CA GLY A 57 -17.64 3.68 8.92
C GLY A 57 -17.64 3.68 7.40
N MET A 58 -16.50 4.03 6.80
CA MET A 58 -16.29 4.06 5.36
C MET A 58 -15.10 3.17 4.96
N GLY A 59 -15.29 2.44 3.86
CA GLY A 59 -14.42 1.39 3.38
C GLY A 59 -14.02 1.54 1.89
N LEU A 60 -14.12 0.43 1.17
CA LEU A 60 -13.60 0.22 -0.19
C LEU A 60 -14.60 0.62 -1.30
N PHE A 61 -14.14 1.44 -2.25
CA PHE A 61 -14.87 1.77 -3.47
C PHE A 61 -14.17 1.20 -4.71
N ALA A 62 -14.98 0.78 -5.69
CA ALA A 62 -14.52 0.35 -6.99
C ALA A 62 -14.10 1.53 -7.84
N VAL A 63 -13.10 1.34 -8.69
CA VAL A 63 -12.74 2.29 -9.75
C VAL A 63 -12.98 1.61 -11.09
N PHE A 64 -14.02 2.04 -11.80
CA PHE A 64 -14.34 1.58 -13.16
C PHE A 64 -14.01 2.68 -14.18
N PRO A 65 -13.33 2.35 -15.29
CA PRO A 65 -13.11 3.29 -16.38
C PRO A 65 -14.42 3.48 -17.16
N LYS A 66 -14.76 4.73 -17.53
CA LYS A 66 -15.94 5.03 -18.36
C LYS A 66 -15.96 4.30 -19.71
N THR A 67 -14.79 3.89 -20.20
CA THR A 67 -14.65 3.19 -21.49
C THR A 67 -14.81 1.67 -21.38
N ALA A 68 -14.85 1.12 -20.16
CA ALA A 68 -15.05 -0.29 -19.88
C ALA A 68 -15.68 -0.40 -18.47
N GLU A 69 -16.92 0.05 -18.35
CA GLU A 69 -17.63 0.18 -17.06
C GLU A 69 -17.87 -1.15 -16.36
N ASP A 70 -17.71 -2.26 -17.08
CA ASP A 70 -17.83 -3.64 -16.61
C ASP A 70 -16.50 -4.26 -16.15
N ARG A 71 -15.39 -3.51 -16.21
CA ARG A 71 -14.06 -4.00 -15.84
C ARG A 71 -13.46 -3.17 -14.72
N LEU A 72 -13.23 -3.79 -13.56
CA LEU A 72 -12.51 -3.17 -12.47
C LEU A 72 -11.13 -2.73 -12.94
N ALA A 73 -10.81 -1.46 -12.73
CA ALA A 73 -9.46 -0.94 -12.93
C ALA A 73 -8.64 -0.97 -11.64
N GLY A 74 -9.32 -0.81 -10.51
CA GLY A 74 -8.70 -0.82 -9.20
C GLY A 74 -9.69 -0.44 -8.12
N VAL A 75 -9.17 -0.12 -6.95
CA VAL A 75 -9.94 0.25 -5.77
C VAL A 75 -9.31 1.45 -5.08
N ALA A 76 -10.13 2.25 -4.43
CA ALA A 76 -9.70 3.36 -3.60
C ALA A 76 -10.73 3.58 -2.49
N GLY A 77 -10.30 4.17 -1.38
CA GLY A 77 -11.21 4.47 -0.30
C GLY A 77 -10.48 4.72 1.00
N PHE A 78 -11.19 4.45 2.08
CA PHE A 78 -10.66 4.67 3.40
C PHE A 78 -10.85 3.43 4.26
N TYR A 79 -10.00 3.28 5.27
CA TYR A 79 -10.33 2.55 6.46
C TYR A 79 -10.60 3.61 7.55
N MET A 80 -11.84 4.08 7.64
CA MET A 80 -12.21 5.24 8.45
C MET A 80 -13.42 4.99 9.35
N GLU A 81 -13.29 5.38 10.61
CA GLU A 81 -14.33 5.29 11.64
C GLU A 81 -14.34 6.53 12.54
N LYS A 82 -15.40 6.68 13.34
CA LYS A 82 -15.48 7.76 14.31
C LYS A 82 -14.68 7.45 15.57
N ASN A 83 -13.91 8.43 16.05
CA ASN A 83 -13.19 8.33 17.31
C ASN A 83 -14.09 8.69 18.52
N GLU A 84 -13.54 8.70 19.72
CA GLU A 84 -14.26 9.01 20.98
C GLU A 84 -14.89 10.42 21.01
N ARG A 85 -14.44 11.32 20.12
CA ARG A 85 -14.96 12.68 19.94
C ARG A 85 -15.95 12.81 18.79
N ASP A 86 -16.41 11.68 18.25
CA ASP A 86 -17.31 11.60 17.10
C ASP A 86 -16.69 12.16 15.80
N LEU A 87 -15.34 12.16 15.70
CA LEU A 87 -14.60 12.64 14.53
C LEU A 87 -14.08 11.49 13.66
N TRP A 88 -14.21 11.64 12.34
CA TRP A 88 -13.76 10.70 11.32
C TRP A 88 -12.24 10.58 11.25
N THR A 89 -11.69 9.45 11.66
CA THR A 89 -10.24 9.19 11.66
C THR A 89 -9.95 7.87 10.95
N GLY A 90 -8.84 7.79 10.22
CA GLY A 90 -8.55 6.60 9.44
C GLY A 90 -7.37 6.71 8.48
N GLU A 91 -7.29 5.72 7.61
CA GLU A 91 -6.28 5.62 6.56
C GLU A 91 -6.93 5.76 5.18
N TYR A 92 -6.33 6.54 4.28
CA TYR A 92 -6.63 6.51 2.86
C TYR A 92 -5.72 5.51 2.16
N PHE A 93 -6.31 4.65 1.33
CA PHE A 93 -5.56 3.66 0.58
C PHE A 93 -6.13 3.50 -0.84
N TYR A 94 -5.33 2.92 -1.72
CA TYR A 94 -5.76 2.59 -3.07
C TYR A 94 -4.86 1.51 -3.67
N ALA A 95 -5.37 0.82 -4.69
CA ALA A 95 -4.60 -0.06 -5.57
C ALA A 95 -5.17 0.04 -6.99
N LEU A 96 -4.30 0.02 -8.01
CA LEU A 96 -4.70 0.13 -9.41
C LEU A 96 -3.93 -0.92 -10.22
N GLY A 97 -4.64 -1.75 -10.98
CA GLY A 97 -4.04 -2.75 -11.87
C GLY A 97 -3.05 -2.11 -12.85
N SER A 98 -1.92 -2.77 -13.12
CA SER A 98 -0.83 -2.14 -13.90
C SER A 98 -1.21 -1.78 -15.34
N ASP A 99 -2.16 -2.51 -15.95
CA ASP A 99 -2.72 -2.23 -17.27
C ASP A 99 -3.44 -0.86 -17.35
N TRP A 100 -3.85 -0.33 -16.21
CA TRP A 100 -4.60 0.92 -16.08
C TRP A 100 -3.72 2.10 -15.66
N HIS A 101 -2.43 1.88 -15.39
CA HIS A 101 -1.50 2.94 -15.01
C HIS A 101 -1.37 4.01 -16.11
N GLY A 102 -1.17 5.26 -15.70
CA GLY A 102 -0.98 6.38 -16.63
C GLY A 102 -2.25 6.90 -17.31
N ARG A 103 -3.44 6.36 -16.98
CA ARG A 103 -4.72 6.74 -17.60
C ARG A 103 -5.53 7.79 -16.82
N GLY A 104 -5.00 8.32 -15.72
CA GLY A 104 -5.66 9.36 -14.92
C GLY A 104 -6.77 8.86 -13.97
N LEU A 105 -7.20 7.60 -14.06
CA LEU A 105 -8.32 7.05 -13.27
C LEU A 105 -8.19 7.30 -11.76
N MET A 106 -7.03 6.98 -11.20
CA MET A 106 -6.81 7.17 -9.77
C MET A 106 -6.67 8.66 -9.40
N SER A 107 -6.18 9.50 -10.32
CA SER A 107 -6.14 10.95 -10.09
C SER A 107 -7.53 11.55 -9.99
N GLU A 108 -8.48 11.12 -10.83
CA GLU A 108 -9.89 11.51 -10.73
C GLU A 108 -10.52 11.02 -9.43
N ALA A 109 -10.28 9.76 -9.06
CA ALA A 109 -10.76 9.23 -7.78
C ALA A 109 -10.22 10.01 -6.58
N ALA A 110 -8.92 10.32 -6.57
CA ALA A 110 -8.29 11.08 -5.50
C ALA A 110 -8.82 12.52 -5.38
N ASP A 111 -9.15 13.18 -6.49
CA ASP A 111 -9.78 14.50 -6.46
C ASP A 111 -11.16 14.44 -5.79
N LEU A 112 -12.00 13.46 -6.19
CA LEU A 112 -13.34 13.27 -5.63
C LEU A 112 -13.28 12.97 -4.13
N PHE A 113 -12.35 12.11 -3.70
CA PHE A 113 -12.14 11.85 -2.27
C PHE A 113 -11.65 13.09 -1.53
N GLY A 114 -10.75 13.88 -2.13
CA GLY A 114 -10.25 15.12 -1.53
C GLY A 114 -11.32 16.19 -1.36
N GLU A 115 -12.17 16.37 -2.38
CA GLU A 115 -13.35 17.24 -2.29
C GLU A 115 -14.25 16.78 -1.14
N LYS A 116 -14.55 15.48 -1.07
CA LYS A 116 -15.42 14.95 -0.02
C LYS A 116 -14.85 15.15 1.38
N LEU A 117 -13.55 14.91 1.58
CA LEU A 117 -12.88 15.16 2.85
C LEU A 117 -12.92 16.64 3.25
N GLY A 118 -12.77 17.55 2.28
CA GLY A 118 -12.82 18.99 2.51
C GLY A 118 -14.20 19.51 2.97
N GLU A 119 -15.27 18.78 2.66
CA GLU A 119 -16.65 19.10 3.05
C GLU A 119 -17.03 18.56 4.45
N MET A 120 -16.21 17.70 5.06
CA MET A 120 -16.54 17.05 6.32
C MET A 120 -16.23 17.95 7.53
N GLU A 121 -17.27 18.48 8.18
CA GLU A 121 -17.13 19.28 9.40
C GLU A 121 -16.62 18.45 10.60
N ASP A 122 -16.97 17.17 10.63
CA ASP A 122 -16.58 16.19 11.65
C ASP A 122 -15.31 15.40 11.25
N LEU A 123 -14.47 15.95 10.38
CA LEU A 123 -13.19 15.33 10.02
C LEU A 123 -12.22 15.32 11.22
N GLY A 124 -11.70 14.16 11.54
CA GLY A 124 -10.59 13.95 12.48
C GLY A 124 -9.25 13.97 11.75
N VAL A 125 -8.49 12.87 11.80
CA VAL A 125 -7.22 12.73 11.06
C VAL A 125 -7.32 11.61 10.04
N ILE A 126 -7.08 11.91 8.77
CA ILE A 126 -6.89 10.89 7.74
C ILE A 126 -5.44 10.87 7.34
N TYR A 127 -4.84 9.69 7.32
CA TYR A 127 -3.43 9.51 6.96
C TYR A 127 -3.23 8.54 5.82
N ALA A 128 -2.04 8.53 5.24
CA ALA A 128 -1.58 7.50 4.32
C ALA A 128 -0.07 7.30 4.48
N GLY A 129 0.34 6.04 4.63
CA GLY A 129 1.73 5.61 4.52
C GLY A 129 2.00 5.08 3.12
N TYR A 130 3.14 5.44 2.52
CA TYR A 130 3.55 4.82 1.26
C TYR A 130 5.06 4.69 1.11
N TRP A 131 5.47 3.73 0.30
CA TRP A 131 6.86 3.44 -0.02
C TRP A 131 7.44 4.46 -1.01
N ASP A 132 7.78 5.66 -0.57
CA ASP A 132 8.24 6.75 -1.44
C ASP A 132 9.44 6.43 -2.32
N LEU A 133 10.37 5.59 -1.88
CA LEU A 133 11.53 5.18 -2.70
C LEU A 133 11.24 3.96 -3.61
N ILE A 134 10.02 3.41 -3.58
CA ILE A 134 9.55 2.32 -4.46
C ILE A 134 8.45 2.84 -5.40
N ASN A 135 7.56 3.69 -4.90
CA ASN A 135 6.36 4.20 -5.56
C ASN A 135 6.25 5.72 -5.38
N GLU A 136 7.15 6.47 -6.03
CA GLU A 136 7.14 7.94 -6.02
C GLU A 136 5.84 8.53 -6.59
N ALA A 137 5.17 7.80 -7.48
CA ALA A 137 3.91 8.24 -8.11
C ALA A 137 2.78 8.39 -7.07
N SER A 138 2.73 7.52 -6.05
CA SER A 138 1.77 7.63 -4.94
C SER A 138 1.82 8.99 -4.26
N GLY A 139 3.00 9.56 -4.04
CA GLY A 139 3.13 10.84 -3.34
C GLY A 139 2.36 11.97 -4.02
N ARG A 140 2.45 12.04 -5.36
CA ARG A 140 1.70 13.04 -6.15
C ARG A 140 0.20 12.81 -6.08
N LEU A 141 -0.22 11.56 -6.12
CA LEU A 141 -1.62 11.18 -6.04
C LEU A 141 -2.21 11.50 -4.66
N LEU A 142 -1.51 11.16 -3.58
CA LEU A 142 -1.93 11.45 -2.21
C LEU A 142 -2.05 12.95 -1.95
N MET A 143 -1.24 13.81 -2.57
CA MET A 143 -1.43 15.26 -2.42
C MET A 143 -2.75 15.77 -3.00
N ARG A 144 -3.33 15.06 -3.98
CA ARG A 144 -4.59 15.44 -4.64
C ARG A 144 -5.80 15.26 -3.73
N THR A 145 -5.75 14.30 -2.82
CA THR A 145 -6.79 14.13 -1.79
C THR A 145 -6.75 15.22 -0.71
N GLY A 146 -5.82 16.19 -0.80
CA GLY A 146 -5.63 17.23 0.20
C GLY A 146 -4.65 16.84 1.32
N LEU A 147 -4.22 15.57 1.38
CA LEU A 147 -3.19 15.13 2.32
C LEU A 147 -1.87 15.91 2.10
N ARG A 148 -1.11 16.10 3.18
CA ARG A 148 0.14 16.85 3.20
C ARG A 148 1.27 16.03 3.81
N PRO A 149 2.52 16.16 3.32
CA PRO A 149 3.66 15.47 3.91
C PRO A 149 3.84 15.87 5.37
N LYS A 150 4.10 14.88 6.23
CA LYS A 150 4.35 15.07 7.66
C LYS A 150 5.66 14.48 8.16
N GLY A 151 6.31 13.69 7.32
CA GLY A 151 7.61 13.11 7.61
C GLY A 151 7.65 11.65 7.21
N ARG A 152 8.29 10.83 8.04
CA ARG A 152 8.34 9.39 7.88
C ARG A 152 7.80 8.70 9.11
N LYS A 153 7.12 7.58 8.90
CA LYS A 153 6.62 6.71 9.97
C LYS A 153 7.38 5.39 9.94
N PRO A 154 7.84 4.85 11.08
CA PRO A 154 8.44 3.52 11.14
C PRO A 154 7.48 2.48 10.53
N ILE A 155 8.01 1.57 9.73
CA ILE A 155 7.25 0.46 9.14
C ILE A 155 6.65 -0.39 10.25
N THR A 156 7.43 -0.63 11.31
CA THR A 156 7.05 -1.42 12.48
C THR A 156 5.90 -0.82 13.30
N GLU A 157 5.55 0.45 13.07
CA GLU A 157 4.32 1.02 13.64
C GLU A 157 3.06 0.57 12.89
N GLU A 158 3.18 0.28 11.58
CA GLU A 158 2.09 -0.14 10.69
C GLU A 158 1.99 -1.65 10.51
N TYR A 159 3.11 -2.35 10.52
CA TYR A 159 3.19 -3.78 10.23
C TYR A 159 4.02 -4.49 11.29
N ASP A 160 3.51 -5.62 11.78
CA ASP A 160 4.30 -6.48 12.66
C ASP A 160 5.55 -7.02 11.92
N PRO A 161 6.62 -7.42 12.65
CA PRO A 161 7.84 -7.93 12.04
C PRO A 161 7.62 -9.16 11.14
N GLU A 162 6.65 -10.02 11.46
CA GLU A 162 6.36 -11.22 10.66
C GLU A 162 5.81 -10.82 9.29
N ARG A 163 4.89 -9.85 9.24
CA ARG A 163 4.36 -9.28 8.00
C ARG A 163 5.46 -8.61 7.19
N CYS A 164 6.38 -7.90 7.83
CA CYS A 164 7.56 -7.32 7.18
C CYS A 164 8.41 -8.41 6.50
N LEU A 165 8.71 -9.50 7.20
CA LEU A 165 9.46 -10.63 6.62
C LEU A 165 8.70 -11.29 5.46
N ARG A 166 7.37 -11.42 5.54
CA ARG A 166 6.55 -11.92 4.41
C ARG A 166 6.60 -10.98 3.19
N MET A 167 6.64 -9.67 3.39
CA MET A 167 6.84 -8.72 2.29
C MET A 167 8.21 -8.89 1.62
N PHE A 168 9.26 -9.12 2.42
CA PHE A 168 10.60 -9.36 1.88
C PHE A 168 10.67 -10.68 1.10
N ASP A 169 10.09 -11.75 1.65
CA ASP A 169 9.98 -13.06 0.97
C ASP A 169 9.24 -12.94 -0.38
N TYR A 170 8.23 -12.08 -0.46
CA TYR A 170 7.55 -11.79 -1.72
C TYR A 170 8.47 -11.11 -2.75
N ASP A 171 9.27 -10.13 -2.33
CA ASP A 171 10.25 -9.48 -3.23
C ASP A 171 11.32 -10.45 -3.74
N LEU A 172 11.80 -11.35 -2.88
CA LEU A 172 12.77 -12.38 -3.26
C LEU A 172 12.18 -13.33 -4.30
N TRP A 173 10.93 -13.77 -4.11
CA TRP A 173 10.22 -14.57 -5.09
C TRP A 173 10.04 -13.82 -6.43
N ARG A 174 9.59 -12.57 -6.40
CA ARG A 174 9.48 -11.73 -7.62
C ARG A 174 10.80 -11.62 -8.36
N LEU A 175 11.92 -11.55 -7.63
CA LEU A 175 13.24 -11.46 -8.21
C LEU A 175 13.64 -12.75 -8.93
N GLN A 176 13.26 -13.90 -8.41
CA GLN A 176 13.50 -15.22 -9.02
C GLN A 176 12.62 -15.43 -10.26
N GLU A 177 11.37 -14.98 -10.23
CA GLU A 177 10.39 -15.11 -11.32
C GLU A 177 10.48 -14.02 -12.40
N ALA A 178 11.47 -13.13 -12.34
CA ALA A 178 11.58 -12.04 -13.32
C ALA A 178 11.87 -12.57 -14.74
N ASP A 179 11.01 -12.22 -15.71
CA ASP A 179 11.07 -12.71 -17.09
C ASP A 179 12.22 -12.10 -17.92
N SER A 180 12.86 -11.05 -17.42
CA SER A 180 13.95 -10.36 -18.12
C SER A 180 14.96 -9.75 -17.16
N SER A 181 16.21 -9.59 -17.61
CA SER A 181 17.27 -8.95 -16.80
C SER A 181 16.89 -7.53 -16.36
N ARG A 182 16.24 -6.76 -17.24
CA ARG A 182 15.78 -5.40 -16.89
C ARG A 182 14.75 -5.42 -15.77
N GLN A 183 13.73 -6.28 -15.88
CA GLN A 183 12.73 -6.43 -14.83
C GLN A 183 13.38 -6.92 -13.53
N LYS A 184 14.34 -7.84 -13.63
CA LYS A 184 15.09 -8.36 -12.49
C LYS A 184 15.86 -7.25 -11.76
N ASP A 185 16.52 -6.37 -12.50
CA ASP A 185 17.23 -5.21 -11.93
C ASP A 185 16.27 -4.21 -11.28
N ASP A 186 15.12 -3.94 -11.90
CA ASP A 186 14.08 -3.06 -11.36
C ASP A 186 13.51 -3.63 -10.03
N ILE A 187 13.23 -4.94 -9.98
CA ILE A 187 12.77 -5.63 -8.76
C ILE A 187 13.87 -5.65 -7.70
N LEU A 188 15.13 -5.89 -8.08
CA LEU A 188 16.27 -5.87 -7.16
C LEU A 188 16.39 -4.52 -6.45
N LEU A 189 16.21 -3.41 -7.16
CA LEU A 189 16.24 -2.08 -6.56
C LEU A 189 15.12 -1.89 -5.52
N GLN A 190 13.90 -2.35 -5.83
CA GLN A 190 12.77 -2.30 -4.89
C GLN A 190 13.02 -3.16 -3.65
N ALA A 191 13.48 -4.40 -3.86
CA ALA A 191 13.80 -5.35 -2.81
C ALA A 191 14.92 -4.81 -1.90
N ALA A 192 15.96 -4.23 -2.48
CA ALA A 192 17.07 -3.61 -1.75
C ALA A 192 16.61 -2.42 -0.90
N ARG A 193 15.68 -1.59 -1.42
CA ARG A 193 15.06 -0.51 -0.63
C ARG A 193 14.31 -1.09 0.57
N ARG A 194 13.44 -2.06 0.34
CA ARG A 194 12.61 -2.64 1.41
C ARG A 194 13.48 -3.32 2.47
N ALA A 195 14.45 -4.13 2.04
CA ALA A 195 15.45 -4.74 2.91
C ALA A 195 16.21 -3.71 3.77
N GLY A 196 16.72 -2.63 3.16
CA GLY A 196 17.44 -1.61 3.93
C GLY A 196 16.57 -0.91 4.99
N ALA A 197 15.28 -0.73 4.71
CA ALA A 197 14.35 -0.19 5.71
C ALA A 197 14.11 -1.18 6.86
N PHE A 198 13.96 -2.47 6.56
CA PHE A 198 13.83 -3.53 7.57
C PHE A 198 15.11 -3.71 8.40
N VAL A 199 16.28 -3.53 7.80
CA VAL A 199 17.56 -3.52 8.51
C VAL A 199 17.66 -2.37 9.49
N ALA A 200 17.25 -1.16 9.10
CA ALA A 200 17.32 0.00 9.98
C ALA A 200 16.26 -0.01 11.10
N GLU A 201 15.23 -0.83 11.00
CA GLU A 201 14.21 -1.03 12.03
C GLU A 201 14.37 -2.38 12.77
N ASP A 202 15.56 -2.99 12.71
CA ASP A 202 15.93 -4.23 13.42
C ASP A 202 14.99 -5.43 13.14
N VAL A 203 14.32 -5.44 11.98
CA VAL A 203 13.47 -6.56 11.52
C VAL A 203 14.30 -7.63 10.81
N LEU A 204 15.39 -7.23 10.15
CA LEU A 204 16.23 -8.11 9.35
C LEU A 204 17.71 -7.77 9.52
N GLU A 205 18.56 -8.76 9.76
CA GLU A 205 20.01 -8.55 9.83
C GLU A 205 20.58 -8.19 8.45
N LYS A 206 21.49 -7.20 8.40
CA LYS A 206 22.07 -6.69 7.14
C LYS A 206 22.74 -7.78 6.31
N ASP A 207 23.54 -8.64 6.94
CA ASP A 207 24.24 -9.73 6.26
C ASP A 207 23.27 -10.78 5.69
N ASN A 208 22.16 -11.03 6.38
CA ASN A 208 21.12 -11.93 5.90
C ASN A 208 20.34 -11.30 4.74
N ALA A 209 20.07 -10.00 4.79
CA ALA A 209 19.44 -9.27 3.70
C ALA A 209 20.28 -9.33 2.41
N LEU A 210 21.58 -9.01 2.52
CA LEU A 210 22.51 -9.05 1.38
C LEU A 210 22.58 -10.45 0.77
N ARG A 211 22.78 -11.48 1.61
CA ARG A 211 22.87 -12.87 1.15
C ARG A 211 21.59 -13.32 0.45
N SER A 212 20.42 -13.03 1.04
CA SER A 212 19.13 -13.45 0.46
C SER A 212 18.86 -12.78 -0.89
N LEU A 213 19.25 -11.50 -1.03
CA LEU A 213 19.18 -10.77 -2.29
C LEU A 213 20.14 -11.37 -3.32
N GLU A 214 21.39 -11.68 -2.96
CA GLU A 214 22.36 -12.29 -3.88
C GLU A 214 21.92 -13.67 -4.35
N ASP A 215 21.47 -14.51 -3.43
CA ASP A 215 20.98 -15.86 -3.71
C ASP A 215 19.79 -15.81 -4.69
N SER A 216 18.84 -14.90 -4.47
CA SER A 216 17.67 -14.74 -5.34
C SER A 216 17.98 -14.03 -6.66
N TYR A 217 18.95 -13.10 -6.64
CA TYR A 217 19.43 -12.44 -7.86
C TYR A 217 20.24 -13.40 -8.74
N GLY A 218 20.90 -14.41 -8.14
CA GLY A 218 21.74 -15.39 -8.80
C GLY A 218 23.13 -14.88 -9.20
N SER A 219 23.53 -13.71 -8.69
CA SER A 219 24.86 -13.12 -8.88
C SER A 219 25.12 -12.04 -7.82
N SER A 220 26.30 -11.42 -7.85
CA SER A 220 26.60 -10.28 -6.99
C SER A 220 25.66 -9.11 -7.23
N LEU A 221 25.28 -8.40 -6.16
CA LEU A 221 24.38 -7.26 -6.26
C LEU A 221 24.97 -6.14 -7.12
N THR A 222 24.11 -5.45 -7.86
CA THR A 222 24.51 -4.25 -8.60
C THR A 222 24.89 -3.13 -7.65
N LYS A 223 25.74 -2.21 -8.12
CA LYS A 223 26.12 -1.01 -7.35
C LYS A 223 24.91 -0.17 -6.96
N ASP A 224 23.91 -0.10 -7.83
CA ASP A 224 22.70 0.69 -7.58
C ASP A 224 21.84 0.04 -6.50
N ALA A 225 21.73 -1.29 -6.47
CA ALA A 225 21.04 -2.02 -5.40
C ALA A 225 21.72 -1.82 -4.04
N LEU A 226 23.05 -1.93 -3.98
CA LEU A 226 23.81 -1.65 -2.76
C LEU A 226 23.61 -0.20 -2.29
N THR A 227 23.70 0.76 -3.23
CA THR A 227 23.48 2.18 -2.93
C THR A 227 22.06 2.43 -2.42
N MET A 228 21.06 1.78 -3.00
CA MET A 228 19.67 1.88 -2.56
C MET A 228 19.48 1.30 -1.16
N LEU A 229 20.08 0.14 -0.86
CA LEU A 229 20.03 -0.47 0.47
C LEU A 229 20.64 0.45 1.54
N GLU A 230 21.82 1.03 1.30
CA GLU A 230 22.45 1.95 2.26
C GLU A 230 21.64 3.25 2.42
N LYS A 231 21.13 3.80 1.31
CA LYS A 231 20.22 4.96 1.35
C LYS A 231 18.99 4.65 2.19
N ALA A 232 18.46 3.44 2.05
CA ALA A 232 17.29 2.97 2.76
C ALA A 232 17.54 2.80 4.26
N ILE A 233 18.72 2.31 4.65
CA ILE A 233 19.15 2.23 6.04
C ILE A 233 19.27 3.64 6.66
N ALA A 234 19.84 4.59 5.91
CA ALA A 234 19.99 5.96 6.38
C ALA A 234 18.67 6.75 6.44
N GLN A 235 17.61 6.26 5.78
CA GLN A 235 16.29 6.89 5.71
C GLN A 235 15.17 5.84 5.90
N PRO A 236 15.02 5.29 7.13
CA PRO A 236 14.06 4.23 7.44
C PRO A 236 12.61 4.72 7.40
N GLY A 237 11.66 3.79 7.53
CA GLY A 237 10.24 4.09 7.51
C GLY A 237 9.64 4.29 6.12
N MET A 238 8.35 4.59 6.09
CA MET A 238 7.58 5.00 4.91
C MET A 238 7.31 6.50 4.93
N ALA A 239 7.12 7.12 3.77
CA ALA A 239 6.65 8.49 3.74
C ALA A 239 5.22 8.56 4.30
N TYR A 240 4.99 9.58 5.12
CA TYR A 240 3.76 9.72 5.89
C TYR A 240 3.08 11.05 5.56
N PHE A 241 1.80 10.94 5.19
CA PHE A 241 0.97 12.04 4.76
C PHE A 241 -0.30 12.09 5.62
N GLU A 242 -0.79 13.28 5.93
CA GLU A 242 -2.05 13.43 6.68
C GLU A 242 -2.85 14.66 6.24
N ILE A 243 -4.15 14.63 6.49
CA ILE A 243 -5.05 15.79 6.55
C ILE A 243 -5.73 15.79 7.92
N ARG A 244 -5.93 16.98 8.47
CA ARG A 244 -6.59 17.18 9.77
C ARG A 244 -7.80 18.07 9.57
N GLY A 245 -8.93 17.67 10.14
CA GLY A 245 -10.09 18.55 10.23
C GLY A 245 -9.86 19.71 11.21
N PRO A 246 -10.74 20.72 11.17
CA PRO A 246 -10.57 21.98 11.89
C PRO A 246 -10.56 21.83 13.42
N HIS A 247 -11.07 20.70 13.93
CA HIS A 247 -11.25 20.45 15.36
C HIS A 247 -10.28 19.41 15.95
N GLU A 248 -9.32 18.90 15.18
CA GLU A 248 -8.47 17.78 15.60
C GLU A 248 -6.97 18.15 15.73
N ALA A 249 -6.41 17.89 16.92
CA ALA A 249 -5.02 18.16 17.28
C ALA A 249 -4.25 16.91 17.77
N GLY A 250 -4.92 15.76 17.91
CA GLY A 250 -4.36 14.51 18.42
C GLY A 250 -3.55 13.71 17.39
N THR A 251 -2.76 12.76 17.85
CA THR A 251 -2.01 11.86 16.97
C THR A 251 -2.94 10.80 16.37
N PRO A 252 -2.90 10.54 15.05
CA PRO A 252 -3.66 9.46 14.43
C PRO A 252 -3.25 8.10 14.99
N VAL A 253 -4.23 7.21 15.19
CA VAL A 253 -4.02 5.86 15.71
C VAL A 253 -4.31 4.87 14.58
N ASN A 254 -3.34 4.02 14.25
CA ASN A 254 -3.60 2.87 13.39
C ASN A 254 -4.34 1.81 14.22
N ARG A 255 -5.56 1.45 13.78
CA ARG A 255 -6.43 0.46 14.46
C ARG A 255 -6.47 -0.91 13.75
N LEU A 256 -5.65 -1.12 12.70
CA LEU A 256 -5.52 -2.37 11.93
C LEU A 256 -4.47 -3.36 12.48
N ARG A 257 -4.00 -3.18 13.73
CA ARG A 257 -3.05 -4.12 14.35
C ARG A 257 -3.68 -5.46 14.67
#